data_AF-A0A849ZSA7-F1
#
_entry.id   AF-A0A849ZSA7-F1
#
_cell.length_a   1.000
_cell.length_b   1.000
_cell.length_c   1.000
_cell.angle_alpha   90.00
_cell.angle_beta   90.00
_cell.angle_gamma   90.00
#
_symmetry.space_group_name_H-M   'P 1'
#
loop_
_entity.id
_entity.type
_entity.pdbx_description
1 polymer ?
#
loop_
_entity_poly.entity_id
_entity_poly.type
_entity_poly.pdbx_seq_one_letter_code
_entity_poly.pdbx_strand_id
1 'polypeptide(L)'
;MSTRNAFAAATAAAALLTLSGPNTQAQEMELSELPEAVQAAIAANLADGTVREIEIENEGGQEIYEVEIVRHGAVEELQITAAGEVLGTESEGTEEEEEEGEQRIPLADAPEAVQAAIAAAAGDVAISEITREEEDGTVVFEAEWTAGGTQNSVEVSEAGDLLERERSVAAEALPAAVIDQIHAQFPGARIDEAEAVEIHLYEVEIEHASGEAELTISPTGRIHGQEHEDEHGHP
;
A
#
# COMPACT_ATOMS: atom_id res chain seq x y z
N MET A 1 -40.50 -43.97 0.49
CA MET A 1 -40.88 -43.80 -0.93
C MET A 1 -40.96 -42.31 -1.20
N SER A 2 -40.16 -41.82 -2.15
CA SER A 2 -40.37 -40.55 -2.88
C SER A 2 -40.33 -39.25 -2.04
N THR A 3 -39.75 -38.12 -2.45
CA THR A 3 -39.10 -37.68 -3.69
C THR A 3 -38.34 -36.40 -3.37
N ARG A 4 -37.29 -36.10 -4.13
CA ARG A 4 -36.57 -34.81 -4.17
C ARG A 4 -37.54 -33.63 -4.40
N ASN A 5 -37.22 -32.45 -3.87
CA ASN A 5 -37.46 -31.18 -4.55
C ASN A 5 -36.62 -30.04 -3.94
N ALA A 6 -35.94 -29.31 -4.84
CA ALA A 6 -35.28 -28.03 -4.60
C ALA A 6 -36.29 -26.89 -4.65
N PHE A 7 -36.08 -25.84 -3.84
CA PHE A 7 -36.65 -24.47 -3.94
C PHE A 7 -35.66 -23.57 -3.17
N ALA A 8 -34.96 -22.61 -3.77
CA ALA A 8 -35.38 -21.33 -4.37
C ALA A 8 -35.72 -20.23 -3.34
N ALA A 9 -34.97 -19.13 -3.46
CA ALA A 9 -35.33 -17.71 -3.28
C ALA A 9 -35.78 -17.19 -1.90
N ALA A 10 -35.18 -16.07 -1.45
CA ALA A 10 -35.77 -14.72 -1.56
C ALA A 10 -35.35 -13.75 -0.42
N THR A 11 -34.85 -12.58 -0.85
CA THR A 11 -35.20 -11.19 -0.41
C THR A 11 -35.01 -10.70 1.03
N ALA A 12 -34.28 -9.59 1.18
CA ALA A 12 -34.72 -8.25 1.69
C ALA A 12 -33.52 -7.45 2.25
N ALA A 13 -33.42 -6.12 2.30
CA ALA A 13 -33.93 -4.92 1.61
C ALA A 13 -33.58 -3.70 2.52
N ALA A 14 -33.18 -2.55 1.93
CA ALA A 14 -33.28 -1.13 2.39
C ALA A 14 -31.94 -0.38 2.23
N ALA A 15 -31.71 0.39 1.16
CA ALA A 15 -32.25 1.73 0.80
C ALA A 15 -31.49 2.89 1.48
N LEU A 16 -30.82 3.75 0.69
CA LEU A 16 -30.75 5.19 0.95
C LEU A 16 -30.43 6.01 -0.33
N LEU A 17 -31.42 6.81 -0.72
CA LEU A 17 -31.40 8.13 -1.39
C LEU A 17 -30.53 8.39 -2.65
N THR A 18 -31.27 8.67 -3.72
CA THR A 18 -30.87 9.16 -5.04
C THR A 18 -30.38 10.62 -5.04
N LEU A 19 -29.24 10.89 -5.68
CA LEU A 19 -28.98 12.15 -6.39
C LEU A 19 -28.93 11.87 -7.90
N SER A 20 -29.82 12.52 -8.65
CA SER A 20 -29.86 12.47 -10.11
C SER A 20 -28.72 13.29 -10.73
N GLY A 21 -27.71 12.62 -11.27
CA GLY A 21 -26.82 13.10 -12.34
C GLY A 21 -27.04 12.28 -13.62
N PRO A 22 -26.52 12.69 -14.80
CA PRO A 22 -26.51 11.81 -15.97
C PRO A 22 -25.81 10.50 -15.58
N ASN A 23 -26.50 9.41 -15.86
CA ASN A 23 -26.17 8.07 -15.41
C ASN A 23 -25.04 7.53 -16.30
N THR A 24 -23.79 7.90 -16.02
CA THR A 24 -22.63 7.13 -16.52
C THR A 24 -22.48 5.96 -15.56
N GLN A 25 -23.21 4.87 -15.84
CA GLN A 25 -22.87 3.59 -15.24
C GLN A 25 -21.84 2.98 -16.17
N ALA A 26 -20.58 2.93 -15.73
CA ALA A 26 -19.57 2.09 -16.35
C ALA A 26 -20.10 0.66 -16.40
N GLN A 27 -20.06 0.07 -17.59
CA GLN A 27 -20.46 -1.31 -17.81
C GLN A 27 -19.19 -2.11 -18.08
N GLU A 28 -18.80 -2.95 -17.12
CA GLU A 28 -17.73 -3.93 -17.28
C GLU A 28 -18.13 -4.94 -18.37
N MET A 29 -17.23 -5.16 -19.35
CA MET A 29 -17.51 -6.00 -20.52
C MET A 29 -16.41 -7.02 -20.81
N GLU A 30 -16.81 -8.18 -21.33
CA GLU A 30 -15.87 -9.17 -21.82
C GLU A 30 -15.36 -8.76 -23.21
N LEU A 31 -14.06 -8.98 -23.49
CA LEU A 31 -13.43 -8.70 -24.78
C LEU A 31 -14.22 -9.29 -25.98
N SER A 32 -14.87 -10.44 -25.77
CA SER A 32 -15.66 -11.13 -26.81
C SER A 32 -16.99 -10.46 -27.15
N GLU A 33 -17.46 -9.54 -26.32
CA GLU A 33 -18.73 -8.82 -26.49
C GLU A 33 -18.55 -7.47 -27.21
N LEU A 34 -17.31 -7.02 -27.40
CA LEU A 34 -16.99 -5.76 -28.06
C LEU A 34 -17.17 -5.85 -29.58
N PRO A 35 -17.36 -4.71 -30.28
CA PRO A 35 -17.32 -4.66 -31.74
C PRO A 35 -16.00 -5.23 -32.30
N GLU A 36 -16.03 -5.90 -33.45
CA GLU A 36 -14.83 -6.49 -34.08
C GLU A 36 -13.70 -5.47 -34.29
N ALA A 37 -14.06 -4.21 -34.56
CA ALA A 37 -13.09 -3.12 -34.74
C ALA A 37 -12.37 -2.76 -33.43
N VAL A 38 -13.07 -2.79 -32.30
CA VAL A 38 -12.50 -2.55 -30.97
C VAL A 38 -11.61 -3.72 -30.57
N GLN A 39 -12.06 -4.96 -30.78
CA GLN A 39 -11.24 -6.17 -30.54
C GLN A 39 -9.93 -6.14 -31.34
N ALA A 40 -9.99 -5.72 -32.61
CA ALA A 40 -8.81 -5.60 -33.45
C ALA A 40 -7.87 -4.48 -32.97
N ALA A 41 -8.40 -3.36 -32.50
CA ALA A 41 -7.62 -2.26 -31.95
C ALA A 41 -6.93 -2.65 -30.64
N ILE A 42 -7.63 -3.35 -29.73
CA ILE A 42 -7.04 -3.91 -28.52
C ILE A 42 -5.92 -4.87 -28.89
N ALA A 43 -6.17 -5.86 -29.76
CA ALA A 43 -5.15 -6.83 -30.17
C ALA A 43 -3.91 -6.19 -30.81
N ALA A 44 -4.08 -5.07 -31.52
CA ALA A 44 -2.97 -4.34 -32.14
C ALA A 44 -2.11 -3.57 -31.12
N ASN A 45 -2.68 -3.14 -29.98
CA ASN A 45 -2.01 -2.34 -28.96
C ASN A 45 -1.65 -3.15 -27.68
N LEU A 46 -2.16 -4.37 -27.56
CA LEU A 46 -1.94 -5.23 -26.39
C LEU A 46 -0.47 -5.62 -26.22
N ALA A 47 0.27 -5.84 -27.33
CA ALA A 47 1.63 -6.36 -27.33
C ALA A 47 1.81 -7.56 -26.37
N ASP A 48 2.62 -7.44 -25.31
CA ASP A 48 2.84 -8.45 -24.26
C ASP A 48 1.99 -8.24 -22.98
N GLY A 49 1.07 -7.27 -23.00
CA GLY A 49 0.20 -6.93 -21.88
C GLY A 49 -1.03 -7.81 -21.80
N THR A 50 -1.75 -7.70 -20.69
CA THR A 50 -3.03 -8.40 -20.47
C THR A 50 -4.13 -7.39 -20.21
N VAL A 51 -5.27 -7.56 -20.88
CA VAL A 51 -6.47 -6.76 -20.57
C VAL A 51 -6.95 -7.14 -19.17
N ARG A 52 -7.08 -6.13 -18.31
CA ARG A 52 -7.57 -6.28 -16.93
C ARG A 52 -9.07 -5.99 -16.86
N GLU A 53 -9.47 -4.85 -17.41
CA GLU A 53 -10.83 -4.35 -17.35
C GLU A 53 -11.19 -3.62 -18.65
N ILE A 54 -12.47 -3.62 -18.98
CA ILE A 54 -13.00 -2.90 -20.14
C ILE A 54 -14.29 -2.23 -19.70
N GLU A 55 -14.30 -0.90 -19.75
CA GLU A 55 -15.46 -0.08 -19.44
C GLU A 55 -15.98 0.63 -20.70
N ILE A 56 -17.27 0.96 -20.70
CA ILE A 56 -17.89 1.78 -21.75
C ILE A 56 -18.36 3.10 -21.14
N GLU A 57 -17.82 4.17 -21.69
CA GLU A 57 -18.08 5.55 -21.33
C GLU A 57 -18.86 6.27 -22.44
N ASN A 58 -19.73 7.20 -22.04
CA ASN A 58 -20.51 8.03 -22.97
C ASN A 58 -20.11 9.49 -22.83
N GLU A 59 -19.02 9.87 -23.50
CA GLU A 59 -18.54 11.25 -23.52
C GLU A 59 -19.17 12.03 -24.67
N GLY A 60 -19.90 13.10 -24.37
CA GLY A 60 -20.46 13.99 -25.40
C GLY A 60 -21.45 13.34 -26.39
N GLY A 61 -21.98 12.15 -26.07
CA GLY A 61 -22.85 11.36 -26.95
C GLY A 61 -22.12 10.42 -27.90
N GLN A 62 -20.82 10.22 -27.68
CA GLN A 62 -19.98 9.24 -28.36
C GLN A 62 -19.64 8.10 -27.38
N GLU A 63 -19.76 6.87 -27.84
CA GLU A 63 -19.39 5.67 -27.07
C GLU A 63 -17.88 5.45 -27.18
N ILE A 64 -17.20 5.50 -26.04
CA ILE A 64 -15.77 5.27 -25.87
C ILE A 64 -15.60 4.00 -25.04
N TYR A 65 -14.67 3.15 -25.48
CA TYR A 65 -14.27 1.93 -24.81
C TYR A 65 -12.94 2.22 -24.13
N GLU A 66 -12.92 2.15 -22.81
CA GLU A 66 -11.74 2.32 -21.98
C GLU A 66 -11.22 0.93 -21.62
N VAL A 67 -9.97 0.66 -21.98
CA VAL A 67 -9.38 -0.67 -21.88
C VAL A 67 -8.13 -0.58 -21.03
N GLU A 68 -8.21 -1.11 -19.81
CA GLU A 68 -7.05 -1.24 -18.94
C GLU A 68 -6.16 -2.39 -19.40
N ILE A 69 -4.89 -2.08 -19.70
CA ILE A 69 -3.86 -3.04 -20.06
C ILE A 69 -2.78 -3.05 -18.99
N VAL A 70 -2.57 -4.21 -18.37
CA VAL A 70 -1.47 -4.41 -17.43
C VAL A 70 -0.24 -4.91 -18.19
N ARG A 71 0.88 -4.21 -18.03
CA ARG A 71 2.17 -4.54 -18.64
C ARG A 71 3.31 -4.33 -17.64
N HIS A 72 4.03 -5.40 -17.30
CA HIS A 72 5.13 -5.36 -16.33
C HIS A 72 4.77 -4.69 -14.99
N GLY A 73 3.51 -4.78 -14.56
CA GLY A 73 3.02 -4.15 -13.32
C GLY A 73 2.46 -2.73 -13.50
N ALA A 74 2.71 -2.07 -14.63
CA ALA A 74 2.09 -0.80 -14.97
C ALA A 74 0.70 -1.02 -15.58
N VAL A 75 -0.25 -0.13 -15.27
CA VAL A 75 -1.57 -0.07 -15.91
C VAL A 75 -1.52 1.03 -16.97
N GLU A 76 -1.99 0.71 -18.18
CA GLU A 76 -2.15 1.63 -19.30
C GLU A 76 -3.62 1.61 -19.72
N GLU A 77 -4.28 2.75 -19.79
CA GLU A 77 -5.63 2.85 -20.32
C GLU A 77 -5.59 3.18 -21.82
N LEU A 78 -6.35 2.44 -22.63
CA LEU A 78 -6.62 2.79 -24.01
C LEU A 78 -8.06 3.19 -24.21
N GLN A 79 -8.25 4.41 -24.71
CA GLN A 79 -9.54 4.91 -25.17
C GLN A 79 -9.73 4.62 -26.67
N ILE A 80 -10.75 3.84 -26.98
CA ILE A 80 -11.05 3.35 -28.34
C ILE A 80 -12.49 3.71 -28.69
N THR A 81 -12.73 4.25 -29.88
CA THR A 81 -14.11 4.44 -30.37
C THR A 81 -14.74 3.12 -30.82
N ALA A 82 -16.07 3.06 -30.93
CA ALA A 82 -16.77 1.93 -31.56
C ALA A 82 -16.29 1.56 -32.98
N ALA A 83 -15.62 2.49 -33.67
CA ALA A 83 -15.02 2.27 -34.99
C ALA A 83 -13.60 1.67 -34.96
N GLY A 84 -13.03 1.45 -33.77
CA GLY A 84 -11.67 0.95 -33.57
C GLY A 84 -10.58 2.03 -33.71
N GLU A 85 -10.94 3.31 -33.70
CA GLU A 85 -9.99 4.42 -33.66
C GLU A 85 -9.51 4.65 -32.23
N VAL A 86 -8.20 4.62 -32.00
CA VAL A 86 -7.58 4.91 -30.70
C VAL A 86 -7.48 6.42 -30.53
N LEU A 87 -8.15 6.97 -29.52
CA LEU A 87 -8.22 8.41 -29.26
C LEU A 87 -7.06 8.91 -28.39
N GLY A 88 -6.56 8.05 -27.51
CA GLY A 88 -5.47 8.33 -26.59
C GLY A 88 -4.99 7.07 -25.89
N THR A 89 -3.80 7.14 -25.32
CA THR A 89 -3.33 6.19 -24.30
C THR A 89 -3.01 7.05 -23.11
N GLU A 90 -3.81 6.93 -22.05
CA GLU A 90 -3.52 7.57 -20.78
C GLU A 90 -2.81 6.51 -19.93
N SER A 91 -1.58 6.81 -19.52
CA SER A 91 -0.97 6.00 -18.47
C SER A 91 -1.64 6.47 -17.20
N GLU A 92 -2.67 5.76 -16.77
CA GLU A 92 -3.03 5.77 -15.36
C GLU A 92 -1.85 5.11 -14.65
N GLY A 93 -0.87 5.94 -14.28
CA GLY A 93 0.05 5.56 -13.22
C GLY A 93 -0.84 5.08 -12.08
N THR A 94 -0.55 3.90 -11.55
CA THR A 94 -1.12 3.44 -10.30
C THR A 94 -1.16 4.61 -9.33
N GLU A 95 -2.34 5.19 -9.10
CA GLU A 95 -2.57 6.13 -8.01
C GLU A 95 -2.63 5.30 -6.71
N GLU A 96 -1.53 4.63 -6.39
CA GLU A 96 -1.01 4.81 -5.05
C GLU A 96 -0.21 6.10 -5.19
N GLU A 97 -0.80 7.22 -4.74
CA GLU A 97 -0.09 8.50 -4.68
C GLU A 97 1.29 8.18 -4.10
N GLU A 98 2.34 8.22 -4.94
CA GLU A 98 3.71 8.21 -4.43
C GLU A 98 3.78 9.46 -3.56
N GLU A 99 3.69 9.26 -2.23
CA GLU A 99 3.91 10.33 -1.26
C GLU A 99 5.20 11.03 -1.68
N GLU A 100 5.23 12.37 -1.72
CA GLU A 100 6.37 13.13 -2.24
C GLU A 100 7.67 12.73 -1.49
N GLY A 101 8.44 11.79 -2.05
CA GLY A 101 9.62 11.22 -1.39
C GLY A 101 9.77 9.71 -1.54
N GLU A 102 8.70 8.98 -1.83
CA GLU A 102 8.67 7.53 -1.96
C GLU A 102 8.89 7.08 -3.41
N GLN A 103 9.80 6.12 -3.62
CA GLN A 103 10.09 5.54 -4.93
C GLN A 103 10.11 4.02 -4.82
N ARG A 104 9.12 3.35 -5.43
CA ARG A 104 9.16 1.88 -5.58
C ARG A 104 10.33 1.45 -6.44
N ILE A 105 11.10 0.47 -5.96
CA ILE A 105 12.25 -0.08 -6.67
C ILE A 105 12.27 -1.61 -6.62
N PRO A 106 12.85 -2.28 -7.64
CA PRO A 106 13.20 -3.69 -7.53
C PRO A 106 14.23 -3.95 -6.43
N LEU A 107 14.15 -5.08 -5.71
CA LEU A 107 15.15 -5.51 -4.72
C LEU A 107 16.59 -5.50 -5.26
N ALA A 108 16.75 -5.83 -6.54
CA ALA A 108 18.06 -5.85 -7.19
C ALA A 108 18.69 -4.45 -7.34
N ASP A 109 17.89 -3.39 -7.30
CA ASP A 109 18.33 -2.00 -7.45
C ASP A 109 18.66 -1.36 -6.09
N ALA A 110 18.26 -1.98 -4.98
CA ALA A 110 18.66 -1.56 -3.64
C ALA A 110 20.16 -1.83 -3.37
N PRO A 111 20.83 -1.06 -2.50
CA PRO A 111 22.21 -1.32 -2.10
C PRO A 111 22.44 -2.75 -1.56
N GLU A 112 23.63 -3.31 -1.72
CA GLU A 112 23.94 -4.67 -1.25
C GLU A 112 23.71 -4.86 0.26
N ALA A 113 24.00 -3.81 1.05
CA ALA A 113 23.76 -3.83 2.49
C ALA A 113 22.27 -3.88 2.85
N VAL A 114 21.44 -3.12 2.11
CA VAL A 114 19.98 -3.13 2.21
C VAL A 114 19.43 -4.50 1.83
N GLN A 115 19.86 -5.07 0.69
CA GLN A 115 19.47 -6.42 0.27
C GLN A 115 19.79 -7.47 1.35
N ALA A 116 20.98 -7.39 1.95
CA ALA A 116 21.39 -8.30 3.01
C ALA A 116 20.56 -8.13 4.30
N ALA A 117 20.23 -6.90 4.68
CA ALA A 117 19.40 -6.61 5.84
C ALA A 117 17.97 -7.13 5.65
N ILE A 118 17.35 -6.86 4.49
CA ILE A 118 16.03 -7.37 4.12
C ILE A 118 16.02 -8.89 4.13
N ALA A 119 17.02 -9.54 3.51
CA ALA A 119 17.13 -11.01 3.51
C ALA A 119 17.30 -11.60 4.92
N ALA A 120 18.01 -10.90 5.81
CA ALA A 120 18.14 -11.32 7.21
C ALA A 120 16.82 -11.21 7.97
N ALA A 121 15.97 -10.23 7.65
CA ALA A 121 14.66 -10.02 8.28
C ALA A 121 13.58 -10.97 7.72
N ALA A 122 13.43 -11.04 6.41
CA ALA A 122 12.38 -11.81 5.74
C ALA A 122 12.72 -13.30 5.58
N GLY A 123 14.01 -13.67 5.65
CA GLY A 123 14.46 -15.04 5.39
C GLY A 123 14.24 -15.45 3.93
N ASP A 124 13.70 -16.66 3.72
CA ASP A 124 13.41 -17.19 2.37
C ASP A 124 12.05 -16.72 1.80
N VAL A 125 11.36 -15.78 2.47
CA VAL A 125 10.06 -15.26 2.03
C VAL A 125 10.25 -14.27 0.88
N ALA A 126 9.36 -14.32 -0.11
CA ALA A 126 9.38 -13.37 -1.22
C ALA A 126 8.94 -11.98 -0.75
N ILE A 127 9.74 -10.96 -1.09
CA ILE A 127 9.43 -9.55 -0.85
C ILE A 127 8.35 -9.10 -1.85
N SER A 128 7.30 -8.45 -1.35
CA SER A 128 6.22 -7.92 -2.19
C SER A 128 6.56 -6.55 -2.75
N GLU A 129 7.10 -5.67 -1.92
CA GLU A 129 7.38 -4.28 -2.28
C GLU A 129 8.67 -3.81 -1.60
N ILE A 130 9.40 -2.91 -2.29
CA ILE A 130 10.48 -2.14 -1.70
C ILE A 130 10.33 -0.70 -2.16
N THR A 131 10.32 0.20 -1.19
CA THR A 131 10.23 1.64 -1.40
C THR A 131 11.52 2.28 -0.93
N ARG A 132 12.07 3.18 -1.73
CA ARG A 132 13.20 4.04 -1.39
C ARG A 132 12.65 5.40 -1.02
N GLU A 133 13.02 5.90 0.14
CA GLU A 133 12.44 7.11 0.71
C GLU A 133 13.52 8.10 1.13
N GLU A 134 13.18 9.39 1.18
CA GLU A 134 14.03 10.41 1.78
C GLU A 134 13.36 10.99 3.04
N GLU A 135 13.81 10.55 4.20
CA GLU A 135 13.36 11.03 5.50
C GLU A 135 14.36 11.99 6.13
N ASP A 136 13.94 13.24 6.40
CA ASP A 136 14.79 14.24 7.07
C ASP A 136 16.18 14.42 6.40
N GLY A 137 16.24 14.26 5.07
CA GLY A 137 17.47 14.33 4.26
C GLY A 137 18.35 13.07 4.32
N THR A 138 17.82 11.97 4.84
CA THR A 138 18.46 10.65 4.87
C THR A 138 17.69 9.68 3.99
N VAL A 139 18.41 8.89 3.19
CA VAL A 139 17.80 7.85 2.38
C VAL A 139 17.57 6.60 3.23
N VAL A 140 16.34 6.13 3.25
CA VAL A 140 15.93 4.86 3.87
C VAL A 140 15.24 3.98 2.84
N PHE A 141 15.09 2.70 3.18
CA PHE A 141 14.41 1.71 2.36
C PHE A 141 13.44 0.94 3.21
N GLU A 142 12.17 0.95 2.84
CA GLU A 142 11.16 0.06 3.39
C GLU A 142 11.04 -1.18 2.49
N ALA A 143 10.90 -2.35 3.11
CA ALA A 143 10.62 -3.59 2.41
C ALA A 143 9.46 -4.33 3.08
N GLU A 144 8.48 -4.72 2.28
CA GLU A 144 7.27 -5.41 2.76
C GLU A 144 7.21 -6.86 2.27
N TRP A 145 6.62 -7.72 3.09
CA TRP A 145 6.30 -9.09 2.70
C TRP A 145 5.18 -9.71 3.52
N THR A 146 4.51 -10.69 2.94
CA THR A 146 3.51 -11.50 3.65
C THR A 146 4.07 -12.87 4.03
N ALA A 147 4.14 -13.14 5.34
CA ALA A 147 4.52 -14.43 5.90
C ALA A 147 3.34 -15.04 6.67
N GLY A 148 2.85 -16.21 6.23
CA GLY A 148 1.78 -16.93 6.93
C GLY A 148 0.45 -16.17 7.02
N GLY A 149 0.19 -15.23 6.11
CA GLY A 149 -1.00 -14.36 6.12
C GLY A 149 -0.87 -13.13 7.01
N THR A 150 0.32 -12.84 7.53
CA THR A 150 0.66 -11.61 8.26
C THR A 150 1.54 -10.75 7.36
N GLN A 151 1.16 -9.49 7.15
CA GLN A 151 2.00 -8.47 6.53
C GLN A 151 3.07 -8.03 7.53
N ASN A 152 4.29 -7.86 7.02
CA ASN A 152 5.45 -7.42 7.78
C ASN A 152 6.20 -6.41 6.92
N SER A 153 6.81 -5.43 7.58
CA SER A 153 7.74 -4.51 6.94
C SER A 153 9.01 -4.38 7.77
N VAL A 154 10.09 -3.96 7.12
CA VAL A 154 11.26 -3.38 7.78
C VAL A 154 11.68 -2.12 7.07
N GLU A 155 12.02 -1.10 7.85
CA GLU A 155 12.75 0.05 7.37
C GLU A 155 14.24 -0.13 7.70
N VAL A 156 15.10 0.10 6.71
CA VAL A 156 16.55 0.01 6.85
C VAL A 156 17.26 1.23 6.27
N SER A 157 18.39 1.59 6.88
CA SER A 157 19.26 2.64 6.34
C SER A 157 19.94 2.18 5.03
N GLU A 158 20.47 3.12 4.24
CA GLU A 158 21.30 2.80 3.06
C GLU A 158 22.51 1.89 3.43
N ALA A 159 22.98 1.94 4.69
CA ALA A 159 24.06 1.10 5.21
C ALA A 159 23.59 -0.28 5.69
N GLY A 160 22.29 -0.58 5.63
CA GLY A 160 21.69 -1.85 6.05
C GLY A 160 21.43 -1.97 7.55
N ASP A 161 21.42 -0.86 8.29
CA ASP A 161 21.02 -0.88 9.70
C ASP A 161 19.50 -0.95 9.81
N LEU A 162 18.98 -1.84 10.66
CA LEU A 162 17.55 -1.90 10.96
C LEU A 162 17.12 -0.65 11.72
N LEU A 163 16.12 0.06 11.21
CA LEU A 163 15.52 1.24 11.81
C LEU A 163 14.21 0.89 12.50
N GLU A 164 13.32 0.22 11.77
CA GLU A 164 12.01 -0.17 12.25
C GLU A 164 11.60 -1.54 11.71
N ARG A 165 10.71 -2.21 12.43
CA ARG A 165 10.02 -3.42 11.99
C ARG A 165 8.58 -3.38 12.42
N GLU A 166 7.70 -3.67 11.48
CA GLU A 166 6.27 -3.74 11.74
C GLU A 166 5.71 -5.10 11.34
N ARG A 167 4.60 -5.46 11.98
CA ARG A 167 3.79 -6.60 11.57
C ARG A 167 2.35 -6.39 11.96
N SER A 168 1.43 -6.78 11.10
CA SER A 168 0.02 -6.74 11.44
C SER A 168 -0.32 -7.71 12.57
N VAL A 169 -1.23 -7.27 13.43
CA VAL A 169 -1.75 -8.01 14.59
C VAL A 169 -3.26 -7.98 14.50
N ALA A 170 -3.88 -9.16 14.49
CA ALA A 170 -5.33 -9.24 14.61
C ALA A 170 -5.79 -8.54 15.90
N ALA A 171 -6.83 -7.71 15.82
CA ALA A 171 -7.31 -6.91 16.96
C ALA A 171 -7.59 -7.77 18.21
N GLU A 172 -8.06 -9.01 18.01
CA GLU A 172 -8.37 -9.95 19.10
C GLU A 172 -7.11 -10.58 19.73
N ALA A 173 -5.96 -10.48 19.06
CA ALA A 173 -4.67 -10.95 19.54
C ALA A 173 -3.89 -9.88 20.33
N LEU A 174 -4.39 -8.64 20.38
CA LEU A 174 -3.79 -7.59 21.19
C LEU A 174 -3.82 -7.95 22.69
N PRO A 175 -2.81 -7.51 23.48
CA PRO A 175 -2.84 -7.70 24.93
C PRO A 175 -4.11 -7.10 25.53
N ALA A 176 -4.76 -7.81 26.46
CA ALA A 176 -6.01 -7.36 27.07
C ALA A 176 -5.91 -5.95 27.67
N ALA A 177 -4.77 -5.60 28.26
CA ALA A 177 -4.53 -4.26 28.81
C ALA A 177 -4.59 -3.15 27.75
N VAL A 178 -4.16 -3.42 26.51
CA VAL A 178 -4.25 -2.47 25.39
C VAL A 178 -5.72 -2.26 25.01
N ILE A 179 -6.46 -3.36 24.84
CA ILE A 179 -7.90 -3.32 24.50
C ILE A 179 -8.69 -2.59 25.60
N ASP A 180 -8.42 -2.91 26.86
CA ASP A 180 -9.08 -2.30 28.02
C ASP A 180 -8.84 -0.79 28.08
N GLN A 181 -7.60 -0.35 27.86
CA GLN A 181 -7.24 1.07 27.85
C GLN A 181 -7.92 1.82 26.67
N ILE A 182 -7.96 1.22 25.48
CA ILE A 182 -8.64 1.80 24.32
C ILE A 182 -10.13 1.99 24.63
N HIS A 183 -10.83 0.96 25.11
CA HIS A 183 -12.25 1.08 25.42
C HIS A 183 -12.55 2.00 26.60
N ALA A 184 -11.61 2.15 27.54
CA ALA A 184 -11.74 3.10 28.65
C ALA A 184 -11.67 4.56 28.16
N GLN A 185 -10.77 4.86 27.22
CA GLN A 185 -10.60 6.22 26.66
C GLN A 185 -11.58 6.51 25.52
N PHE A 186 -11.94 5.49 24.75
CA PHE A 186 -12.79 5.55 23.56
C PHE A 186 -13.93 4.52 23.64
N PRO A 187 -14.96 4.76 24.48
CA PRO A 187 -16.06 3.81 24.64
C PRO A 187 -16.78 3.51 23.33
N GLY A 188 -16.85 2.24 22.95
CA GLY A 188 -17.51 1.78 21.72
C GLY A 188 -16.65 1.85 20.46
N ALA A 189 -15.35 2.16 20.57
CA ALA A 189 -14.43 2.07 19.46
C ALA A 189 -14.34 0.63 18.91
N ARG A 190 -14.16 0.53 17.59
CA ARG A 190 -13.74 -0.69 16.90
C ARG A 190 -12.27 -0.50 16.51
N ILE A 191 -11.47 -1.53 16.67
CA ILE A 191 -10.09 -1.57 16.18
C ILE A 191 -10.18 -2.12 14.75
N ASP A 192 -9.89 -1.26 13.76
CA ASP A 192 -9.92 -1.63 12.34
C ASP A 192 -8.61 -2.30 11.92
N GLU A 193 -7.50 -1.83 12.48
CA GLU A 193 -6.15 -2.29 12.22
C GLU A 193 -5.31 -2.18 13.49
N ALA A 194 -4.30 -3.03 13.61
CA ALA A 194 -3.32 -2.96 14.67
C ALA A 194 -2.01 -3.59 14.21
N GLU A 195 -0.90 -2.99 14.63
CA GLU A 195 0.44 -3.45 14.30
C GLU A 195 1.30 -3.53 15.56
N ALA A 196 2.28 -4.42 15.53
CA ALA A 196 3.36 -4.43 16.49
C ALA A 196 4.59 -3.78 15.85
N VAL A 197 4.96 -2.61 16.38
CA VAL A 197 6.09 -1.81 15.91
C VAL A 197 7.29 -1.99 16.84
N GLU A 198 8.46 -2.27 16.28
CA GLU A 198 9.74 -2.37 16.97
C GLU A 198 10.76 -1.41 16.34
N ILE A 199 11.08 -0.32 17.04
CA ILE A 199 12.05 0.69 16.60
C ILE A 199 13.42 0.41 17.24
N HIS A 200 14.48 0.49 16.44
CA HIS A 200 15.85 0.37 16.94
C HIS A 200 16.49 1.74 17.21
N LEU A 201 16.78 2.01 18.48
CA LEU A 201 17.41 3.25 18.93
C LEU A 201 18.62 2.93 19.82
N TYR A 202 19.61 3.81 19.79
CA TYR A 202 20.70 3.86 20.74
C TYR A 202 20.41 4.91 21.81
N GLU A 203 20.70 4.59 23.06
CA GLU A 203 20.77 5.56 24.15
C GLU A 203 22.24 5.84 24.43
N VAL A 204 22.63 7.12 24.41
CA VAL A 204 24.00 7.55 24.63
C VAL A 204 24.05 8.70 25.61
N GLU A 205 24.90 8.56 26.62
CA GLU A 205 25.25 9.63 27.55
C GLU A 205 26.49 10.36 27.03
N ILE A 206 26.43 11.69 26.99
CA ILE A 206 27.49 12.55 26.48
C ILE A 206 27.90 13.59 27.52
N GLU A 207 29.21 13.81 27.68
CA GLU A 207 29.76 14.96 28.38
C GLU A 207 30.00 16.10 27.37
N HIS A 208 29.45 17.28 27.65
CA HIS A 208 29.68 18.49 26.87
C HIS A 208 30.07 19.67 27.77
N ALA A 209 30.58 20.76 27.18
CA ALA A 209 31.00 21.95 27.93
C ALA A 209 29.86 22.59 28.76
N SER A 210 28.61 22.28 28.44
CA SER A 210 27.40 22.76 29.13
C SER A 210 26.87 21.82 30.21
N GLY A 211 27.46 20.64 30.39
CA GLY A 211 26.97 19.59 31.28
C GLY A 211 26.86 18.23 30.57
N GLU A 212 26.33 17.25 31.29
CA GLU A 212 25.98 15.93 30.77
C GLU A 212 24.61 15.98 30.06
N ALA A 213 24.43 15.13 29.05
CA ALA A 213 23.15 14.94 28.39
C ALA A 213 22.98 13.48 27.98
N GLU A 214 21.75 12.99 28.06
CA GLU A 214 21.35 11.69 27.53
C GLU A 214 20.59 11.90 26.21
N LEU A 215 20.97 11.17 25.18
CA LEU A 215 20.36 11.21 23.86
C LEU A 215 19.82 9.84 23.48
N THR A 216 18.59 9.79 23.00
CA THR A 216 18.05 8.65 22.27
C THR A 216 18.16 8.95 20.77
N ILE A 217 18.90 8.14 20.03
CA ILE A 217 19.31 8.42 18.64
C ILE A 217 19.15 7.17 17.75
N SER A 218 18.65 7.35 16.53
CA SER A 218 18.54 6.26 15.54
C SER A 218 19.91 5.88 14.96
N PRO A 219 20.02 4.73 14.26
CA PRO A 219 21.22 4.39 13.49
C PRO A 219 21.60 5.43 12.43
N THR A 220 20.62 6.16 11.88
CA THR A 220 20.84 7.27 10.94
C THR A 220 21.34 8.56 11.61
N GLY A 221 21.38 8.62 12.93
CA GLY A 221 21.79 9.79 13.69
C GLY A 221 20.65 10.78 14.02
N ARG A 222 19.39 10.41 13.76
CA ARG A 222 18.21 11.21 14.11
C ARG A 222 17.94 11.12 15.60
N ILE A 223 17.92 12.26 16.29
CA ILE A 223 17.63 12.34 17.73
C ILE A 223 16.11 12.23 17.93
N HIS A 224 15.68 11.21 18.66
CA HIS A 224 14.27 10.98 19.05
C HIS A 224 13.94 11.56 20.42
N GLY A 225 14.94 11.65 21.31
CA GLY A 225 14.79 12.19 22.66
C GLY A 225 16.09 12.80 23.17
N GLN A 226 15.97 13.84 23.99
CA GLN A 226 17.11 14.49 24.66
C GLN A 226 16.69 14.87 26.08
N GLU A 227 17.43 14.37 27.07
CA GLU A 227 17.30 14.78 28.46
C GLU A 227 18.59 15.46 28.93
N HIS A 228 18.44 16.56 29.68
CA HIS A 228 19.55 17.26 30.29
C HIS A 228 19.57 16.95 31.78
N GLU A 229 20.70 16.46 32.28
CA GLU A 229 20.91 16.41 33.72
C GLU A 229 21.29 17.82 34.18
N ASP A 230 20.29 18.59 34.62
CA ASP A 230 20.56 19.79 35.37
C ASP A 230 21.28 19.40 36.68
N GLU A 231 22.54 19.79 36.82
CA GLU A 231 23.30 19.70 38.07
C GLU A 231 22.66 20.62 39.13
N HIS A 232 21.50 20.23 39.67
CA HIS A 232 20.87 20.89 40.79
C HIS A 232 21.59 20.45 42.06
N GLY A 233 22.61 21.24 42.39
CA GLY A 233 23.24 21.25 43.70
C GLY A 233 22.18 21.34 44.81
N HIS A 234 22.11 20.30 45.63
CA HIS A 234 21.51 20.36 46.95
C HIS A 234 22.41 21.19 47.89
N PRO A 235 21.81 22.07 48.69
CA PRO A 235 21.71 21.74 50.11
C PRO A 235 20.27 21.63 50.64
#